data_AF-A0A7S2AHE5-F1
#
_entry.id   AF-A0A7S2AHE5-F1
#
_cell.length_a   1.000
_cell.length_b   1.000
_cell.length_c   1.000
_cell.angle_alpha   90.00
_cell.angle_beta   90.00
_cell.angle_gamma   90.00
#
_symmetry.space_group_name_H-M   'P 1'
#
loop_
_entity.id
_entity.type
_entity.pdbx_description
1 polymer ?
#
loop_
_entity_poly.entity_id
_entity_poly.type
_entity_poly.pdbx_seq_one_letter_code
_entity_poly.pdbx_strand_id
1 'polypeptide(L)'
;PGASNPPLINLMAKDGCFTGVRCYAENILGPVTVAVDAAAISNPMPHAKMATAVLHEGSDSKFAACGEGTDWPNDAKGTEFSEWRLHWQDTYEPRLKAMTVDGADRTAEEPIKTAQMSVLMAYKVYDKTKNAKDDVAASFPSWTLTAQETVVSGQGWGYDEDPVMLFQDSNSFDCMLVIAGINYFMHEGVTALKLRQAGFCGFEGVHTGYRDQLRQLGDKVWPRLKPKLAKCHAVSCSGHSMGGALCELFAACINSRRSGDSDYDKLSWTPEKAPSLNPQID
;
A
#
# COMPACT_ATOMS: atom_id res chain seq x y z
N PRO A 1 -4.29 3.24 7.14
CA PRO A 1 -3.66 4.05 8.23
C PRO A 1 -2.51 4.96 7.75
N GLY A 2 -2.44 6.19 8.28
CA GLY A 2 -1.39 7.14 7.94
C GLY A 2 -0.07 6.84 8.66
N ALA A 3 1.07 7.17 8.03
CA ALA A 3 2.37 6.66 8.43
C ALA A 3 3.31 7.69 9.08
N SER A 4 3.05 9.00 8.93
CA SER A 4 3.98 10.04 9.39
C SER A 4 3.27 11.37 9.64
N ASN A 5 3.82 12.19 10.54
CA ASN A 5 3.44 13.60 10.69
C ASN A 5 4.72 14.46 10.77
N PRO A 6 5.02 15.32 9.77
CA PRO A 6 4.16 15.71 8.65
C PRO A 6 3.92 14.61 7.61
N PRO A 7 2.95 14.77 6.68
CA PRO A 7 2.76 13.87 5.54
C PRO A 7 4.08 13.56 4.82
N LEU A 8 4.29 12.29 4.47
CA LEU A 8 5.43 11.91 3.61
C LEU A 8 5.28 12.59 2.25
N ILE A 9 6.42 12.98 1.67
CA ILE A 9 6.48 13.62 0.35
C ILE A 9 7.44 12.87 -0.57
N ASN A 10 7.14 12.91 -1.87
CA ASN A 10 8.01 12.39 -2.91
C ASN A 10 9.10 13.40 -3.24
N LEU A 11 10.30 13.24 -2.69
CA LEU A 11 11.42 14.16 -2.94
C LEU A 11 11.95 14.15 -4.39
N MET A 12 11.53 13.18 -5.22
CA MET A 12 11.82 13.18 -6.66
C MET A 12 10.85 14.04 -7.48
N ALA A 13 9.64 14.28 -6.96
CA ALA A 13 8.62 15.04 -7.66
C ALA A 13 8.68 16.52 -7.29
N LYS A 14 8.51 17.41 -8.26
CA LYS A 14 8.59 18.87 -8.05
C LYS A 14 7.51 19.40 -7.10
N ASP A 15 6.33 18.79 -7.13
CA ASP A 15 5.18 19.11 -6.28
C ASP A 15 5.16 18.29 -4.98
N GLY A 16 6.14 17.40 -4.79
CA GLY A 16 6.20 16.48 -3.64
C GLY A 16 5.19 15.34 -3.71
N CYS A 17 4.50 15.13 -4.83
CA CYS A 17 3.42 14.16 -4.96
C CYS A 17 3.90 12.76 -5.31
N PHE A 18 3.36 11.75 -4.63
CA PHE A 18 3.46 10.37 -5.11
C PHE A 18 2.45 10.12 -6.24
N THR A 19 2.89 9.36 -7.23
CA THR A 19 2.00 8.76 -8.22
C THR A 19 1.21 7.61 -7.59
N GLY A 20 -0.03 7.41 -8.04
CA GLY A 20 -0.92 6.38 -7.50
C GLY A 20 -2.05 6.98 -6.66
N VAL A 21 -2.78 6.12 -5.95
CA VAL A 21 -3.94 6.52 -5.16
C VAL A 21 -4.03 5.70 -3.88
N ARG A 22 -4.36 6.39 -2.79
CA ARG A 22 -4.86 5.77 -1.57
C ARG A 22 -6.36 5.59 -1.70
N CYS A 23 -6.86 4.42 -1.40
CA CYS A 23 -8.30 4.17 -1.34
C CYS A 23 -8.73 3.84 0.08
N TYR A 24 -9.92 4.27 0.49
CA TYR A 24 -10.62 3.69 1.62
C TYR A 24 -12.13 3.70 1.37
N ALA A 25 -12.88 2.84 2.06
CA ALA A 25 -14.32 2.72 1.85
C ALA A 25 -15.15 3.47 2.91
N GLU A 26 -16.27 4.06 2.49
CA GLU A 26 -17.31 4.60 3.37
C GLU A 26 -18.69 4.04 2.98
N ASN A 27 -19.57 3.88 3.96
CA ASN A 27 -21.01 3.73 3.72
C ASN A 27 -21.73 4.98 4.22
N ILE A 28 -22.48 5.62 3.34
CA ILE A 28 -23.34 6.76 3.69
C ILE A 28 -24.62 6.21 4.32
N LEU A 29 -24.76 6.36 5.64
CA LEU A 29 -25.90 5.83 6.40
C LEU A 29 -26.99 6.88 6.64
N GLY A 30 -26.67 8.15 6.44
CA GLY A 30 -27.58 9.27 6.54
C GLY A 30 -26.90 10.58 6.16
N PRO A 31 -27.59 11.72 6.28
CA PRO A 31 -27.07 13.03 5.85
C PRO A 31 -25.77 13.47 6.55
N VAL A 32 -25.51 12.95 7.76
CA VAL A 32 -24.35 13.33 8.60
C VAL A 32 -23.69 12.11 9.26
N THR A 33 -24.03 10.90 8.81
CA THR A 33 -23.57 9.65 9.43
C THR A 33 -22.94 8.78 8.38
N VAL A 34 -21.68 8.42 8.62
CA VAL A 34 -20.89 7.55 7.74
C VAL A 34 -20.25 6.44 8.56
N ALA A 35 -20.32 5.21 8.05
CA ALA A 35 -19.43 4.14 8.50
C ALA A 35 -18.17 4.20 7.66
N VAL A 36 -17.01 4.22 8.30
CA VAL A 36 -15.72 4.40 7.65
C VAL A 36 -14.89 3.14 7.84
N ASP A 37 -14.10 2.77 6.84
CA ASP A 37 -13.08 1.75 7.00
C ASP A 37 -12.25 2.01 8.26
N ALA A 38 -12.36 1.07 9.21
CA ALA A 38 -11.72 1.14 10.51
C ALA A 38 -10.21 1.40 10.44
N ALA A 39 -9.51 0.82 9.45
CA ALA A 39 -8.08 1.00 9.29
C ALA A 39 -7.69 2.38 8.73
N ALA A 40 -8.63 3.10 8.11
CA ALA A 40 -8.40 4.46 7.62
C ALA A 40 -8.35 5.47 8.78
N ILE A 41 -9.07 5.19 9.88
CA ILE A 41 -9.12 6.04 11.10
C ILE A 41 -8.38 5.46 12.31
N SER A 42 -7.78 4.27 12.18
CA SER A 42 -7.09 3.62 13.30
C SER A 42 -5.80 4.35 13.74
N ASN A 43 -5.28 5.25 12.89
CA ASN A 43 -4.10 6.05 13.17
C ASN A 43 -4.37 7.52 12.83
N PRO A 44 -4.18 8.47 13.76
CA PRO A 44 -4.45 9.89 13.55
C PRO A 44 -3.36 10.61 12.73
N MET A 45 -2.25 9.93 12.38
CA MET A 45 -1.24 10.51 11.51
C MET A 45 -1.79 10.70 10.09
N PRO A 46 -1.42 11.78 9.40
CA PRO A 46 -1.84 11.98 8.02
C PRO A 46 -1.17 10.96 7.08
N HIS A 47 -1.76 10.84 5.90
CA HIS A 47 -1.26 10.01 4.83
C HIS A 47 -0.21 10.73 3.99
N ALA A 48 0.61 9.96 3.26
CA ALA A 48 1.52 10.51 2.27
C ALA A 48 0.80 11.46 1.29
N LYS A 49 1.54 12.45 0.77
CA LYS A 49 1.03 13.42 -0.20
C LYS A 49 0.79 12.74 -1.55
N MET A 50 -0.42 12.21 -1.73
CA MET A 50 -0.87 11.48 -2.92
C MET A 50 -2.38 11.69 -3.16
N ALA A 51 -2.90 11.23 -4.30
CA ALA A 51 -4.34 11.27 -4.55
C ALA A 51 -5.07 10.32 -3.59
N THR A 52 -6.30 10.69 -3.19
CA THR A 52 -7.14 9.89 -2.29
C THR A 52 -8.51 9.64 -2.93
N ALA A 53 -8.94 8.39 -2.97
CA ALA A 53 -10.27 7.98 -3.38
C ALA A 53 -11.08 7.44 -2.18
N VAL A 54 -12.29 7.95 -2.02
CA VAL A 54 -13.26 7.48 -1.02
C VAL A 54 -14.31 6.67 -1.74
N LEU A 55 -14.30 5.36 -1.50
CA LEU A 55 -15.09 4.39 -2.23
C LEU A 55 -16.46 4.21 -1.58
N HIS A 56 -17.50 4.68 -2.25
CA HIS A 56 -18.88 4.50 -1.82
C HIS A 56 -19.56 3.34 -2.54
N GLU A 57 -20.61 2.81 -1.92
CA GLU A 57 -21.52 1.84 -2.53
C GLU A 57 -22.83 2.52 -2.93
N GLY A 58 -23.28 2.27 -4.16
CA GLY A 58 -24.56 2.78 -4.66
C GLY A 58 -24.68 4.30 -4.76
N SER A 59 -23.59 5.04 -4.61
CA SER A 59 -23.54 6.50 -4.70
C SER A 59 -22.17 6.96 -5.21
N ASP A 60 -22.09 8.22 -5.61
CA ASP A 60 -20.84 8.82 -6.09
C ASP A 60 -19.75 8.77 -5.03
N SER A 61 -18.60 8.24 -5.42
CA SER A 61 -17.37 8.26 -4.65
C SER A 61 -16.78 9.67 -4.60
N LYS A 62 -15.88 9.92 -3.64
CA LYS A 62 -15.10 11.18 -3.60
C LYS A 62 -13.71 10.93 -4.14
N PHE A 63 -13.13 11.93 -4.79
CA PHE A 63 -11.74 11.90 -5.21
C PHE A 63 -11.09 13.23 -4.86
N ALA A 64 -9.94 13.18 -4.21
CA ALA A 64 -9.11 14.32 -3.90
C ALA A 64 -7.80 14.17 -4.68
N ALA A 65 -7.41 15.24 -5.38
CA ALA A 65 -6.15 15.26 -6.11
C ALA A 65 -4.96 15.23 -5.12
N CYS A 66 -3.74 15.10 -5.63
CA CYS A 66 -2.59 15.01 -4.75
C CYS A 66 -2.44 16.23 -3.83
N GLY A 67 -2.29 15.97 -2.52
CA GLY A 67 -2.16 16.99 -1.49
C GLY A 67 -3.52 17.52 -0.99
N GLU A 68 -4.61 17.17 -1.66
CA GLU A 68 -5.96 17.30 -1.16
C GLU A 68 -6.30 15.98 -0.44
N GLY A 69 -6.79 16.03 0.80
CA GLY A 69 -7.23 14.83 1.52
C GLY A 69 -6.14 14.01 2.21
N THR A 70 -4.95 14.57 2.49
CA THR A 70 -3.94 13.90 3.36
C THR A 70 -4.48 13.56 4.75
N ASP A 71 -5.47 14.32 5.20
CA ASP A 71 -6.07 14.20 6.52
C ASP A 71 -7.38 13.38 6.50
N TRP A 72 -7.88 12.98 5.31
CA TRP A 72 -9.08 12.17 5.18
C TRP A 72 -8.85 10.76 5.74
N PRO A 73 -9.86 10.15 6.39
CA PRO A 73 -11.26 10.60 6.56
C PRO A 73 -11.53 11.56 7.73
N ASN A 74 -10.52 12.04 8.47
CA ASN A 74 -10.72 12.81 9.72
C ASN A 74 -11.20 14.26 9.50
N ASP A 75 -12.07 14.53 8.52
CA ASP A 75 -12.46 15.88 8.09
C ASP A 75 -13.57 16.53 8.94
N ALA A 76 -13.96 15.88 10.05
CA ALA A 76 -14.77 16.42 11.14
C ALA A 76 -16.23 16.81 10.77
N LYS A 77 -16.75 16.34 9.63
CA LYS A 77 -18.09 16.70 9.14
C LYS A 77 -19.15 15.63 9.43
N GLY A 78 -19.23 15.14 10.67
CA GLY A 78 -20.36 14.30 11.08
C GLY A 78 -20.05 13.29 12.18
N THR A 79 -20.97 12.33 12.32
CA THR A 79 -20.75 11.14 13.15
C THR A 79 -20.12 10.07 12.29
N GLU A 80 -18.81 9.90 12.46
CA GLU A 80 -18.03 8.82 11.88
C GLU A 80 -17.93 7.67 12.87
N PHE A 81 -18.12 6.44 12.42
CA PHE A 81 -17.76 5.27 13.22
C PHE A 81 -17.00 4.24 12.40
N SER A 82 -16.10 3.55 13.10
CA SER A 82 -15.24 2.51 12.56
C SER A 82 -16.02 1.25 12.19
N GLU A 83 -15.89 0.76 10.97
CA GLU A 83 -16.48 -0.50 10.49
C GLU A 83 -15.42 -1.38 9.82
N TRP A 84 -15.04 -2.48 10.47
CA TRP A 84 -14.04 -3.42 9.96
C TRP A 84 -14.53 -4.25 8.78
N ARG A 85 -15.85 -4.40 8.58
CA ARG A 85 -16.40 -5.08 7.40
C ARG A 85 -16.12 -4.33 6.10
N LEU A 86 -15.85 -3.02 6.16
CA LEU A 86 -15.47 -2.23 4.99
C LEU A 86 -14.01 -2.45 4.57
N HIS A 87 -13.21 -3.15 5.40
CA HIS A 87 -11.79 -3.36 5.21
C HIS A 87 -11.46 -4.65 4.42
N TRP A 88 -12.41 -5.16 3.63
CA TRP A 88 -12.28 -6.44 2.92
C TRP A 88 -12.35 -6.29 1.40
N GLN A 89 -11.74 -7.26 0.69
CA GLN A 89 -11.58 -7.24 -0.77
C GLN A 89 -12.91 -7.11 -1.50
N ASP A 90 -13.93 -7.81 -1.00
CA ASP A 90 -15.30 -7.81 -1.51
C ASP A 90 -15.99 -6.45 -1.37
N THR A 91 -15.46 -5.54 -0.56
CA THR A 91 -15.88 -4.14 -0.51
C THR A 91 -15.13 -3.29 -1.53
N TYR A 92 -13.81 -3.39 -1.58
CA TYR A 92 -12.96 -2.52 -2.41
C TYR A 92 -13.10 -2.78 -3.91
N GLU A 93 -13.04 -4.04 -4.32
CA GLU A 93 -13.05 -4.40 -5.74
C GLU A 93 -14.29 -3.93 -6.50
N PRO A 94 -15.53 -4.26 -6.07
CA PRO A 94 -16.71 -3.84 -6.82
C PRO A 94 -16.86 -2.32 -6.85
N ARG A 95 -16.45 -1.61 -5.79
CA ARG A 95 -16.54 -0.14 -5.74
C ARG A 95 -15.55 0.53 -6.69
N LEU A 96 -14.31 0.03 -6.79
CA LEU A 96 -13.36 0.51 -7.80
C LEU A 96 -13.83 0.22 -9.23
N LYS A 97 -14.48 -0.92 -9.45
CA LYS A 97 -15.05 -1.33 -10.75
C LYS A 97 -16.33 -0.57 -11.15
N ALA A 98 -16.92 0.18 -10.21
CA ALA A 98 -18.13 0.97 -10.42
C ALA A 98 -17.97 2.42 -9.92
N MET A 99 -16.73 2.95 -9.94
CA MET A 99 -16.41 4.25 -9.36
C MET A 99 -16.96 5.40 -10.22
N THR A 100 -17.90 6.16 -9.64
CA THR A 100 -18.37 7.44 -10.19
C THR A 100 -17.92 8.61 -9.31
N VAL A 101 -17.60 9.75 -9.92
CA VAL A 101 -17.27 11.01 -9.24
C VAL A 101 -17.97 12.14 -9.98
N ASP A 102 -18.77 12.93 -9.27
CA ASP A 102 -19.60 14.01 -9.82
C ASP A 102 -20.49 13.54 -11.00
N GLY A 103 -21.09 12.36 -10.85
CA GLY A 103 -21.94 11.70 -11.83
C GLY A 103 -21.22 11.11 -13.05
N ALA A 104 -19.89 11.25 -13.14
CA ALA A 104 -19.09 10.71 -14.24
C ALA A 104 -18.42 9.38 -13.84
N ASP A 105 -18.45 8.38 -14.73
CA ASP A 105 -17.69 7.14 -14.59
C ASP A 105 -16.18 7.43 -14.71
N ARG A 106 -15.42 7.04 -13.68
CA ARG A 106 -13.96 7.23 -13.58
C ARG A 106 -13.19 5.92 -13.59
N THR A 107 -13.85 4.78 -13.78
CA THR A 107 -13.27 3.44 -13.65
C THR A 107 -12.07 3.20 -14.57
N ALA A 108 -12.10 3.76 -15.78
CA ALA A 108 -11.05 3.60 -16.79
C ALA A 108 -9.92 4.65 -16.69
N GLU A 109 -10.04 5.63 -15.79
CA GLU A 109 -9.07 6.72 -15.64
C GLU A 109 -7.95 6.34 -14.66
N GLU A 110 -6.74 6.81 -14.90
CA GLU A 110 -5.69 6.74 -13.88
C GLU A 110 -5.94 7.81 -12.81
N PRO A 111 -5.68 7.52 -11.52
CA PRO A 111 -5.03 6.31 -10.98
C PRO A 111 -5.98 5.14 -10.65
N ILE A 112 -7.29 5.27 -10.90
CA ILE A 112 -8.32 4.29 -10.50
C ILE A 112 -8.18 2.97 -11.26
N LYS A 113 -7.85 3.02 -12.54
CA LYS A 113 -7.57 1.84 -13.35
C LYS A 113 -6.45 0.98 -12.76
N THR A 114 -5.31 1.59 -12.41
CA THR A 114 -4.22 0.86 -11.75
C THR A 114 -4.63 0.37 -10.35
N ALA A 115 -5.43 1.14 -9.61
CA ALA A 115 -5.91 0.74 -8.29
C ALA A 115 -6.72 -0.57 -8.29
N GLN A 116 -7.48 -0.86 -9.36
CA GLN A 116 -8.21 -2.12 -9.51
C GLN A 116 -7.26 -3.33 -9.50
N MET A 117 -6.12 -3.23 -10.19
CA MET A 117 -5.07 -4.26 -10.18
C MET A 117 -4.36 -4.32 -8.84
N SER A 118 -4.01 -3.16 -8.28
CA SER A 118 -3.33 -3.05 -6.99
C SER A 118 -4.12 -3.68 -5.85
N VAL A 119 -5.46 -3.52 -5.82
CA VAL A 119 -6.33 -4.13 -4.80
C VAL A 119 -6.30 -5.66 -4.89
N LEU A 120 -6.47 -6.23 -6.09
CA LEU A 120 -6.40 -7.70 -6.25
C LEU A 120 -5.07 -8.23 -5.70
N MET A 121 -3.96 -7.64 -6.15
CA MET A 121 -2.62 -8.06 -5.74
C MET A 121 -2.40 -7.88 -4.22
N ALA A 122 -2.87 -6.76 -3.64
CA ALA A 122 -2.76 -6.47 -2.21
C ALA A 122 -3.49 -7.48 -1.32
N TYR A 123 -4.57 -8.10 -1.79
CA TYR A 123 -5.22 -9.19 -1.06
C TYR A 123 -4.59 -10.56 -1.36
N LYS A 124 -4.06 -10.77 -2.58
CA LYS A 124 -3.40 -12.03 -2.96
C LYS A 124 -2.08 -12.29 -2.20
N VAL A 125 -1.46 -11.26 -1.63
CA VAL A 125 -0.29 -11.42 -0.76
C VAL A 125 -0.56 -12.30 0.47
N TYR A 126 -1.82 -12.35 0.93
CA TYR A 126 -2.27 -13.16 2.07
C TYR A 126 -2.71 -14.58 1.67
N ASP A 127 -2.73 -14.88 0.37
CA ASP A 127 -3.19 -16.15 -0.16
C ASP A 127 -2.01 -17.11 -0.40
N LYS A 128 -2.32 -18.36 -0.77
CA LYS A 128 -1.31 -19.31 -1.24
C LYS A 128 -0.73 -18.84 -2.57
N THR A 129 0.57 -19.06 -2.77
CA THR A 129 1.30 -18.74 -4.00
C THR A 129 0.57 -19.18 -5.27
N LYS A 130 0.03 -20.40 -5.27
CA LYS A 130 -0.73 -20.93 -6.41
C LYS A 130 -1.96 -20.09 -6.74
N ASN A 131 -2.77 -19.75 -5.73
CA ASN A 131 -3.98 -18.97 -5.92
C ASN A 131 -3.65 -17.54 -6.38
N ALA A 132 -2.62 -16.93 -5.79
CA ALA A 132 -2.12 -15.62 -6.22
C ALA A 132 -1.69 -15.62 -7.69
N LYS A 133 -0.97 -16.66 -8.14
CA LYS A 133 -0.58 -16.84 -9.55
C LYS A 133 -1.81 -16.96 -10.46
N ASP A 134 -2.72 -17.88 -10.13
CA ASP A 134 -3.87 -18.19 -10.97
C ASP A 134 -4.81 -16.97 -11.13
N ASP A 135 -5.15 -16.30 -10.02
CA ASP A 135 -6.12 -15.20 -10.03
C ASP A 135 -5.57 -13.93 -10.71
N VAL A 136 -4.28 -13.63 -10.47
CA VAL A 136 -3.61 -12.50 -11.15
C VAL A 136 -3.46 -12.79 -12.63
N ALA A 137 -3.06 -14.00 -13.05
CA ALA A 137 -2.97 -14.36 -14.46
C ALA A 137 -4.34 -14.36 -15.16
N ALA A 138 -5.42 -14.73 -14.45
CA ALA A 138 -6.78 -14.67 -14.98
C ALA A 138 -7.25 -13.23 -15.22
N SER A 139 -6.89 -12.30 -14.34
CA SER A 139 -7.34 -10.90 -14.41
C SER A 139 -6.40 -10.02 -15.25
N PHE A 140 -5.11 -10.32 -15.23
CA PHE A 140 -4.02 -9.55 -15.83
C PHE A 140 -3.00 -10.50 -16.48
N PRO A 141 -3.29 -11.06 -17.68
CA PRO A 141 -2.54 -12.19 -18.25
C PRO A 141 -1.04 -11.94 -18.51
N SER A 142 -0.63 -10.67 -18.65
CA SER A 142 0.77 -10.33 -18.84
C SER A 142 1.56 -10.25 -17.52
N TRP A 143 0.88 -10.20 -16.37
CA TRP A 143 1.50 -10.09 -15.04
C TRP A 143 1.75 -11.46 -14.43
N THR A 144 2.96 -11.66 -13.92
CA THR A 144 3.41 -12.95 -13.39
C THR A 144 4.07 -12.78 -12.03
N LEU A 145 3.88 -13.75 -11.12
CA LEU A 145 4.54 -13.74 -9.81
C LEU A 145 5.98 -14.23 -9.96
N THR A 146 6.93 -13.38 -9.58
CA THR A 146 8.38 -13.59 -9.85
C THR A 146 9.25 -13.67 -8.59
N ALA A 147 8.69 -13.28 -7.45
CA ALA A 147 9.26 -13.55 -6.13
C ALA A 147 8.15 -13.58 -5.08
N GLN A 148 8.33 -14.43 -4.08
CA GLN A 148 7.60 -14.40 -2.83
C GLN A 148 8.58 -14.68 -1.71
N GLU A 149 8.55 -13.84 -0.69
CA GLU A 149 9.42 -13.91 0.46
C GLU A 149 8.58 -13.72 1.71
N THR A 150 8.78 -14.54 2.73
CA THR A 150 8.01 -14.45 3.97
C THR A 150 8.96 -14.26 5.14
N VAL A 151 8.75 -13.21 5.93
CA VAL A 151 9.35 -13.15 7.27
C VAL A 151 8.43 -13.87 8.23
N VAL A 152 8.95 -14.87 8.91
CA VAL A 152 8.25 -15.46 10.06
C VAL A 152 8.75 -14.79 11.33
N SER A 153 7.83 -14.37 12.19
CA SER A 153 8.13 -13.78 13.49
C SER A 153 7.28 -14.41 14.60
N GLY A 154 7.79 -14.34 15.83
CA GLY A 154 7.20 -14.95 17.02
C GLY A 154 7.09 -16.49 17.02
N GLN A 155 6.45 -17.03 18.06
CA GLN A 155 6.23 -18.47 18.27
C GLN A 155 4.88 -18.71 18.98
N GLY A 156 4.24 -19.85 18.70
CA GLY A 156 2.97 -20.24 19.31
C GLY A 156 1.86 -19.22 19.02
N TRP A 157 1.27 -18.65 20.07
CA TRP A 157 0.23 -17.63 19.95
C TRP A 157 0.71 -16.29 19.38
N GLY A 158 2.03 -16.05 19.30
CA GLY A 158 2.60 -14.86 18.68
C GLY A 158 3.14 -15.12 17.27
N TYR A 159 2.81 -16.25 16.64
CA TYR A 159 3.24 -16.58 15.29
C TYR A 159 2.65 -15.61 14.29
N ASP A 160 3.50 -15.00 13.47
CA ASP A 160 3.11 -14.12 12.38
C ASP A 160 3.96 -14.35 11.14
N GLU A 161 3.34 -14.15 9.99
CA GLU A 161 3.95 -14.26 8.66
C GLU A 161 3.79 -12.92 7.94
N ASP A 162 4.89 -12.35 7.47
CA ASP A 162 4.86 -11.12 6.66
C ASP A 162 5.28 -11.45 5.23
N PRO A 163 4.35 -11.90 4.38
CA PRO A 163 4.65 -12.15 2.98
C PRO A 163 4.87 -10.84 2.21
N VAL A 164 5.85 -10.88 1.32
CA VAL A 164 6.15 -9.85 0.33
C VAL A 164 6.19 -10.54 -1.03
N MET A 165 5.40 -10.05 -1.98
CA MET A 165 5.34 -10.58 -3.35
C MET A 165 5.86 -9.56 -4.35
N LEU A 166 6.41 -10.05 -5.47
CA LEU A 166 6.80 -9.23 -6.61
C LEU A 166 6.15 -9.77 -7.88
N PHE A 167 5.19 -9.03 -8.41
CA PHE A 167 4.65 -9.30 -9.74
C PHE A 167 5.39 -8.48 -10.78
N GLN A 168 5.55 -9.03 -11.99
CA GLN A 168 6.15 -8.33 -13.12
C GLN A 168 5.29 -8.49 -14.37
N ASP A 169 5.07 -7.39 -15.07
CA ASP A 169 4.46 -7.35 -16.39
C ASP A 169 5.45 -7.80 -17.48
N SER A 170 5.07 -8.79 -18.27
CA SER A 170 5.90 -9.33 -19.34
C SER A 170 6.04 -8.41 -20.55
N ASN A 171 5.17 -7.41 -20.69
CA ASN A 171 5.20 -6.46 -21.80
C ASN A 171 6.09 -5.23 -21.51
N SER A 172 5.90 -4.61 -20.35
CA SER A 172 6.59 -3.36 -19.95
C SER A 172 7.81 -3.58 -19.06
N PHE A 173 7.95 -4.75 -18.44
CA PHE A 173 8.87 -5.04 -17.33
C PHE A 173 8.59 -4.22 -16.06
N ASP A 174 7.45 -3.53 -15.97
CA ASP A 174 7.02 -2.88 -14.74
C ASP A 174 6.72 -3.94 -13.67
N CYS A 175 7.04 -3.60 -12.43
CA CYS A 175 6.85 -4.46 -11.29
C CYS A 175 5.88 -3.86 -10.27
N MET A 176 5.11 -4.73 -9.63
CA MET A 176 4.29 -4.42 -8.47
C MET A 176 4.87 -5.16 -7.28
N LEU A 177 5.53 -4.42 -6.39
CA LEU A 177 5.89 -4.89 -5.08
C LEU A 177 4.65 -4.88 -4.20
N VAL A 178 4.34 -6.01 -3.58
CA VAL A 178 3.18 -6.14 -2.72
C VAL A 178 3.63 -6.49 -1.31
N ILE A 179 3.29 -5.65 -0.34
CA ILE A 179 3.65 -5.84 1.06
C ILE A 179 2.39 -6.18 1.84
N ALA A 180 2.40 -7.31 2.54
CA ALA A 180 1.34 -7.65 3.47
C ALA A 180 1.29 -6.68 4.65
N GLY A 181 0.08 -6.40 5.11
CA GLY A 181 -0.14 -5.90 6.46
C GLY A 181 -0.19 -7.03 7.49
N ILE A 182 -0.65 -6.68 8.68
CA ILE A 182 -0.83 -7.53 9.85
C ILE A 182 -1.82 -8.67 9.55
N ASN A 183 -1.45 -9.92 9.84
CA ASN A 183 -2.37 -11.07 9.71
C ASN A 183 -3.23 -11.31 10.96
N TYR A 184 -2.80 -10.81 12.12
CA TYR A 184 -3.50 -11.02 13.38
C TYR A 184 -3.68 -9.71 14.18
N PHE A 185 -4.79 -9.02 13.90
CA PHE A 185 -5.12 -7.72 14.50
C PHE A 185 -5.07 -7.72 16.05
N MET A 186 -5.44 -8.83 16.69
CA MET A 186 -5.49 -8.94 18.16
C MET A 186 -4.11 -8.99 18.83
N HIS A 187 -3.04 -9.36 18.11
CA HIS A 187 -1.68 -9.43 18.67
C HIS A 187 -0.87 -8.16 18.37
N GLU A 188 -1.04 -7.58 17.18
CA GLU A 188 -0.25 -6.43 16.75
C GLU A 188 -0.97 -5.08 16.88
N GLY A 189 -2.26 -5.06 17.21
CA GLY A 189 -3.00 -3.82 17.47
C GLY A 189 -2.30 -2.93 18.49
N VAL A 190 -1.65 -3.51 19.50
CA VAL A 190 -0.91 -2.75 20.53
C VAL A 190 0.34 -2.06 19.95
N THR A 191 0.98 -2.62 18.91
CA THR A 191 2.15 -2.03 18.24
C THR A 191 1.72 -1.05 17.15
N ALA A 192 0.64 -1.35 16.42
CA ALA A 192 0.00 -0.45 15.46
C ALA A 192 -0.63 0.80 16.12
N LEU A 193 -0.98 0.72 17.41
CA LEU A 193 -1.51 1.83 18.20
C LEU A 193 -0.42 2.61 18.97
N LYS A 194 0.85 2.21 18.90
CA LYS A 194 1.94 2.99 19.51
C LYS A 194 2.23 4.21 18.64
N LEU A 195 1.59 5.32 18.97
CA LEU A 195 1.79 6.66 18.37
C LEU A 195 3.20 7.25 18.53
N ARG A 196 4.21 6.45 18.92
CA ARG A 196 5.59 6.89 18.97
C ARG A 196 6.09 7.16 17.56
N GLN A 197 6.80 8.26 17.43
CA GLN A 197 7.41 8.72 16.19
C GLN A 197 8.92 8.60 16.25
N ALA A 198 9.55 8.45 15.09
CA ALA A 198 11.01 8.48 14.96
C ALA A 198 11.43 8.82 13.52
N GLY A 199 12.75 8.91 13.32
CA GLY A 199 13.35 9.06 11.99
C GLY A 199 13.34 7.77 11.16
N PHE A 200 13.16 7.90 9.85
CA PHE A 200 13.31 6.83 8.85
C PHE A 200 13.69 7.40 7.48
N CYS A 201 14.78 6.91 6.88
CA CYS A 201 15.30 7.40 5.59
C CYS A 201 15.40 8.94 5.52
N GLY A 202 15.85 9.59 6.59
CA GLY A 202 15.93 11.05 6.73
C GLY A 202 14.59 11.81 6.85
N PHE A 203 13.45 11.13 6.95
CA PHE A 203 12.17 11.74 7.36
C PHE A 203 12.00 11.62 8.86
N GLU A 204 11.52 12.67 9.51
CA GLU A 204 11.16 12.66 10.92
C GLU A 204 9.67 12.35 11.11
N GLY A 205 9.24 12.09 12.35
CA GLY A 205 7.81 11.97 12.63
C GLY A 205 7.14 10.68 12.13
N VAL A 206 7.92 9.67 11.73
CA VAL A 206 7.42 8.41 11.18
C VAL A 206 6.95 7.47 12.29
N HIS A 207 5.78 6.83 12.10
CA HIS A 207 5.23 5.84 13.02
C HIS A 207 6.21 4.69 13.27
N THR A 208 6.66 4.54 14.52
CA THR A 208 7.70 3.57 14.89
C THR A 208 7.36 2.13 14.54
N GLY A 209 6.10 1.71 14.69
CA GLY A 209 5.67 0.35 14.33
C GLY A 209 5.87 0.05 12.84
N TYR A 210 5.49 0.98 11.96
CA TYR A 210 5.63 0.79 10.51
C TYR A 210 7.08 0.89 10.06
N ARG A 211 7.84 1.81 10.66
CA ARG A 211 9.29 1.90 10.47
C ARG A 211 9.99 0.59 10.82
N ASP A 212 9.75 0.07 12.02
CA ASP A 212 10.45 -1.10 12.53
C ASP A 212 10.09 -2.35 11.73
N GLN A 213 8.83 -2.46 11.29
CA GLN A 213 8.39 -3.51 10.38
C GLN A 213 9.11 -3.43 9.02
N LEU A 214 9.15 -2.26 8.40
CA LEU A 214 9.84 -2.10 7.11
C LEU A 214 11.36 -2.32 7.24
N ARG A 215 11.98 -1.94 8.36
CA ARG A 215 13.39 -2.28 8.67
C ARG A 215 13.59 -3.79 8.77
N GLN A 216 12.67 -4.51 9.43
CA GLN A 216 12.76 -5.96 9.55
C GLN A 216 12.68 -6.65 8.19
N LEU A 217 11.75 -6.21 7.31
CA LEU A 217 11.69 -6.67 5.92
C LEU A 217 12.98 -6.31 5.16
N GLY A 218 13.49 -5.09 5.36
CA GLY A 218 14.76 -4.60 4.85
C GLY A 218 15.94 -5.53 5.17
N ASP A 219 16.01 -6.01 6.41
CA ASP A 219 17.09 -6.88 6.88
C ASP A 219 16.93 -8.33 6.41
N LYS A 220 15.70 -8.87 6.42
CA LYS A 220 15.47 -10.31 6.22
C LYS A 220 15.15 -10.72 4.79
N VAL A 221 14.45 -9.87 4.04
CA VAL A 221 13.86 -10.20 2.73
C VAL A 221 14.58 -9.46 1.61
N TRP A 222 14.94 -8.22 1.88
CA TRP A 222 15.45 -7.32 0.86
C TRP A 222 16.70 -7.80 0.12
N PRO A 223 17.71 -8.45 0.76
CA PRO A 223 18.86 -9.00 0.04
C PRO A 223 18.48 -9.97 -1.09
N ARG A 224 17.34 -10.68 -0.98
CA ARG A 224 16.82 -11.59 -2.02
C ARG A 224 15.93 -10.89 -3.03
N LEU A 225 15.23 -9.82 -2.64
CA LEU A 225 14.42 -9.00 -3.54
C LEU A 225 15.25 -8.03 -4.41
N LYS A 226 16.34 -7.45 -3.91
CA LYS A 226 17.15 -6.44 -4.66
C LYS A 226 17.53 -6.92 -6.07
N PRO A 227 18.04 -8.15 -6.30
CA PRO A 227 18.37 -8.61 -7.64
C PRO A 227 17.14 -8.73 -8.57
N LYS A 228 15.95 -8.97 -8.02
CA LYS A 228 14.70 -9.06 -8.78
C LYS A 228 14.16 -7.67 -9.13
N LEU A 229 14.21 -6.75 -8.17
CA LEU A 229 13.85 -5.35 -8.34
C LEU A 229 14.76 -4.63 -9.34
N ALA A 230 16.03 -5.02 -9.43
CA ALA A 230 16.97 -4.48 -10.40
C ALA A 230 16.55 -4.73 -11.86
N LYS A 231 15.74 -5.76 -12.11
CA LYS A 231 15.27 -6.13 -13.45
C LYS A 231 14.01 -5.41 -13.88
N CYS A 232 13.37 -4.70 -12.97
CA CYS A 232 12.14 -3.96 -13.23
C CYS A 232 12.43 -2.66 -13.99
N HIS A 233 11.56 -2.29 -14.92
CA HIS A 233 11.59 -0.98 -15.58
C HIS A 233 11.15 0.12 -14.60
N ALA A 234 9.99 -0.06 -13.98
CA ALA A 234 9.51 0.73 -12.86
C ALA A 234 9.02 -0.19 -11.73
N VAL A 235 8.98 0.33 -10.50
CA VAL A 235 8.44 -0.38 -9.33
C VAL A 235 7.32 0.46 -8.72
N SER A 236 6.10 -0.07 -8.77
CA SER A 236 4.98 0.39 -7.95
C SER A 236 4.90 -0.44 -6.68
N CYS A 237 4.33 0.12 -5.62
CA CYS A 237 4.08 -0.61 -4.37
C CYS A 237 2.58 -0.62 -4.07
N SER A 238 2.03 -1.80 -3.81
CA SER A 238 0.65 -1.98 -3.36
C SER A 238 0.62 -2.69 -2.01
N GLY A 239 -0.34 -2.34 -1.18
CA GLY A 239 -0.53 -3.00 0.10
C GLY A 239 -1.87 -2.65 0.70
N HIS A 240 -2.41 -3.59 1.45
CA HIS A 240 -3.66 -3.44 2.19
C HIS A 240 -3.37 -3.16 3.66
N SER A 241 -4.21 -2.36 4.32
CA SER A 241 -4.06 -2.05 5.75
C SER A 241 -2.69 -1.46 6.10
N MET A 242 -1.97 -2.06 7.06
CA MET A 242 -0.57 -1.73 7.36
C MET A 242 0.35 -1.85 6.14
N GLY A 243 0.13 -2.81 5.23
CA GLY A 243 0.91 -2.97 4.00
C GLY A 243 0.89 -1.71 3.13
N GLY A 244 -0.24 -0.99 3.10
CA GLY A 244 -0.35 0.30 2.42
C GLY A 244 0.53 1.38 3.06
N ALA A 245 0.56 1.44 4.39
CA ALA A 245 1.44 2.36 5.13
C ALA A 245 2.93 2.03 4.92
N LEU A 246 3.28 0.73 4.84
CA LEU A 246 4.63 0.28 4.51
C LEU A 246 5.02 0.67 3.08
N CYS A 247 4.08 0.60 2.13
CA CYS A 247 4.31 1.08 0.77
C CYS A 247 4.52 2.60 0.69
N GLU A 248 3.78 3.40 1.46
CA GLU A 248 4.00 4.85 1.57
C GLU A 248 5.44 5.14 2.06
N LEU A 249 5.87 4.47 3.14
CA LEU A 249 7.22 4.61 3.69
C LEU A 249 8.32 4.13 2.74
N PHE A 250 8.10 2.99 2.10
CA PHE A 250 9.01 2.44 1.11
C PHE A 250 9.19 3.42 -0.06
N ALA A 251 8.11 3.90 -0.64
CA ALA A 251 8.14 4.85 -1.75
C ALA A 251 8.85 6.15 -1.34
N ALA A 252 8.53 6.70 -0.16
CA ALA A 252 9.19 7.90 0.36
C ALA A 252 10.70 7.68 0.53
N CYS A 253 11.08 6.54 1.10
CA CYS A 253 12.48 6.19 1.31
C CYS A 253 13.25 6.10 -0.01
N ILE A 254 12.79 5.27 -0.95
CA ILE A 254 13.48 5.08 -2.24
C ILE A 254 13.54 6.39 -3.04
N ASN A 255 12.47 7.17 -3.04
CA ASN A 255 12.44 8.46 -3.71
C ASN A 255 13.22 9.56 -2.97
N SER A 256 13.72 9.33 -1.76
CA SER A 256 14.57 10.30 -1.08
C SER A 256 15.99 10.41 -1.67
N ARG A 257 16.49 9.32 -2.27
CA ARG A 257 17.88 9.18 -2.76
C ARG A 257 18.96 9.57 -1.75
N ARG A 258 18.68 9.47 -0.45
CA ARG A 258 19.60 9.83 0.63
C ARG A 258 20.65 8.73 0.85
N SER A 259 21.55 8.54 -0.11
CA SER A 259 22.66 7.59 0.03
C SER A 259 23.50 7.90 1.27
N GLY A 260 23.88 6.87 2.02
CA GLY A 260 24.56 6.99 3.31
C GLY A 260 23.64 7.01 4.53
N ASP A 261 22.31 7.16 4.33
CA ASP A 261 21.33 6.86 5.36
C ASP A 261 21.15 5.33 5.46
N SER A 262 21.22 4.80 6.69
CA SER A 262 21.24 3.35 6.91
C SER A 262 19.94 2.65 6.52
N ASP A 263 18.79 3.33 6.60
CA ASP A 263 17.51 2.77 6.17
C ASP A 263 17.40 2.79 4.65
N TYR A 264 17.83 3.90 4.02
CA TYR A 264 17.87 4.01 2.56
C TYR A 264 18.82 2.99 1.94
N ASP A 265 20.04 2.83 2.46
CA ASP A 265 21.03 1.92 1.91
C ASP A 265 20.58 0.45 2.02
N LYS A 266 19.82 0.11 3.07
CA LYS A 266 19.18 -1.21 3.22
C LYS A 266 18.15 -1.48 2.13
N LEU A 267 17.29 -0.51 1.82
CA LEU A 267 16.20 -0.68 0.86
C LEU A 267 16.56 -0.36 -0.59
N SER A 268 17.57 0.44 -0.85
CA SER A 268 17.94 0.85 -2.20
C SER A 268 18.58 -0.29 -3.00
N TRP A 269 18.35 -0.29 -4.31
CA TRP A 269 19.00 -1.20 -5.25
C TRP A 269 19.52 -0.42 -6.44
N THR A 270 20.43 -1.02 -7.20
CA THR A 270 20.90 -0.48 -8.47
C THR A 270 20.12 -1.15 -9.60
N PRO A 271 19.33 -0.41 -10.40
CA PRO A 271 18.67 -0.95 -11.58
C PRO A 271 19.67 -1.51 -12.59
N GLU A 272 19.28 -2.58 -13.29
CA GLU A 272 20.01 -3.06 -14.45
C GLU A 272 19.94 -2.02 -15.58
N LYS A 273 20.96 -1.99 -16.44
CA LYS A 273 21.01 -1.05 -17.57
C LYS A 273 19.83 -1.24 -18.53
N ALA A 274 19.36 -2.47 -18.68
CA ALA A 274 18.19 -2.83 -19.46
C ALA A 274 17.30 -3.74 -18.60
N PRO A 275 16.01 -3.39 -18.39
CA PRO A 275 15.05 -4.24 -17.72
C PRO A 275 14.96 -5.62 -18.37
N SER A 276 14.67 -6.65 -17.58
CA SER A 276 14.60 -8.04 -18.04
C SER A 276 13.53 -8.82 -17.28
N LEU A 277 13.09 -9.96 -17.84
CA LEU A 277 12.16 -10.83 -17.13
C LEU A 277 12.86 -11.49 -15.94
N ASN A 278 12.21 -11.43 -14.79
CA ASN A 278 12.49 -12.32 -13.70
C ASN A 278 11.98 -13.73 -14.03
N PRO A 279 12.69 -14.79 -13.58
CA PRO A 279 12.13 -16.13 -13.65
C PRO A 279 10.89 -16.20 -12.75
N GLN A 280 9.84 -16.85 -13.25
CA GLN A 280 8.67 -17.16 -12.44
C GLN A 280 9.07 -18.11 -11.30
N ILE A 281 8.41 -17.98 -10.16
CA ILE A 281 8.53 -18.96 -9.08
C ILE A 281 7.57 -20.13 -9.35
N ASP A 282 7.98 -21.34 -8.99
CA ASP A 282 7.18 -22.57 -9.17
C ASP A 282 5.89 -22.56 -8.35
#